data_AF-A0A8T6JV27-F1
#
_entry.id   AF-A0A8T6JV27-F1
#
_cell.length_a   1.000
_cell.length_b   1.000
_cell.length_c   1.000
_cell.angle_alpha   90.00
_cell.angle_beta   90.00
_cell.angle_gamma   90.00
#
_symmetry.space_group_name_H-M   'P 1'
#
loop_
_entity.id
_entity.type
_entity.pdbx_description
1 polymer ?
#
loop_
_entity_poly.entity_id
_entity_poly.type
_entity_poly.pdbx_seq_one_letter_code
_entity_poly.pdbx_strand_id
1 'polypeptide(L)'
;VGAILGHLAFGFNLSMFSLVALLGLAGVLVNDSIILVSAVQRHRDEGEPLMDALLHGAQERLRPVLMTSMTTIVGVTPILFEGSLQAQLVQPLAITLVFGLALAPPLVLVYVPCVMAIGGDLSRWSRVRRARRQPDARPASLTG
;
A
#
# COMPACT_ATOMS: atom_id res chain seq x y z
N VAL A 1 -6.62 10.61 5.22
CA VAL A 1 -8.01 10.76 4.72
C VAL A 1 -9.01 10.04 5.63
N GLY A 2 -8.91 8.72 5.81
CA GLY A 2 -9.86 7.96 6.64
C GLY A 2 -10.01 8.51 8.06
N ALA A 3 -8.89 8.73 8.76
CA ALA A 3 -8.89 9.32 10.09
C ALA A 3 -9.65 10.66 10.18
N ILE A 4 -9.44 11.56 9.20
CA ILE A 4 -10.10 12.88 9.16
C ILE A 4 -11.60 12.71 9.00
N LEU A 5 -12.04 11.85 8.08
CA LEU A 5 -13.45 11.56 7.86
C LEU A 5 -14.11 10.95 9.11
N GLY A 6 -13.42 10.04 9.79
CA GLY A 6 -13.91 9.44 11.04
C GLY A 6 -14.07 10.45 12.17
N HIS A 7 -13.07 11.33 12.35
CA HIS A 7 -13.10 12.39 13.36
C HIS A 7 -14.25 13.37 13.10
N LEU A 8 -14.46 13.75 11.83
CA LEU A 8 -15.57 14.59 11.44
C LEU A 8 -16.93 13.92 11.69
N ALA A 9 -17.06 12.62 11.38
CA ALA A 9 -18.30 11.87 11.56
C ALA A 9 -18.69 11.69 13.04
N PHE A 10 -17.71 11.50 13.93
CA PHE A 10 -17.94 11.31 15.36
C PHE A 10 -17.83 12.61 16.18
N GLY A 11 -17.50 13.75 15.55
CA GLY A 11 -17.40 15.05 16.21
C GLY A 11 -16.18 15.21 17.13
N PHE A 12 -15.13 14.40 16.96
CA PHE A 12 -13.89 14.51 17.73
C PHE A 12 -12.84 15.33 17.00
N ASN A 13 -12.08 16.13 17.74
CA ASN A 13 -10.88 16.79 17.22
C ASN A 13 -9.71 15.81 17.15
N LEU A 14 -8.79 16.03 16.21
CA LEU A 14 -7.52 15.32 16.19
C LEU A 14 -6.74 15.64 17.47
N SER A 15 -6.29 14.60 18.16
CA SER A 15 -5.54 14.70 19.41
C SER A 15 -4.20 13.99 19.31
N MET A 16 -3.38 14.08 20.37
CA MET A 16 -2.14 13.31 20.47
C MET A 16 -2.39 11.80 20.32
N PHE A 17 -3.51 11.29 20.83
CA PHE A 17 -3.91 9.89 20.68
C PHE A 17 -4.23 9.54 19.21
N SER A 18 -4.83 10.45 18.46
CA SER A 18 -5.03 10.29 17.00
C SER A 18 -3.70 10.21 16.26
N LEU A 19 -2.69 10.99 16.67
CA LEU A 19 -1.36 10.94 16.06
C LEU A 19 -0.66 9.60 16.32
N VAL A 20 -0.74 9.08 17.55
CA VAL A 20 -0.22 7.75 17.88
C VAL A 20 -0.88 6.67 17.03
N ALA A 21 -2.21 6.74 16.85
CA ALA A 21 -2.94 5.84 15.98
C ALA A 21 -2.51 5.97 14.50
N LEU A 22 -2.25 7.17 14.00
CA LEU A 22 -1.74 7.40 12.64
C LEU A 22 -0.36 6.76 12.43
N LEU A 23 0.52 6.81 13.44
CA LEU A 23 1.81 6.11 13.39
C LEU A 23 1.63 4.59 13.32
N GLY A 24 0.71 4.04 14.13
CA GLY A 24 0.36 2.61 14.07
C GLY A 24 -0.20 2.21 12.70
N LEU A 25 -1.11 3.02 12.14
CA LEU A 25 -1.65 2.81 10.80
C LEU A 25 -0.55 2.79 9.73
N ALA A 26 0.40 3.71 9.80
CA ALA A 26 1.53 3.72 8.87
C ALA A 26 2.29 2.39 8.89
N GLY A 27 2.50 1.80 10.07
CA GLY A 27 3.10 0.47 10.22
C GLY A 27 2.30 -0.62 9.52
N VAL A 28 0.98 -0.62 9.67
CA VAL A 28 0.08 -1.57 8.98
C VAL A 28 0.17 -1.40 7.46
N LEU A 29 0.11 -0.16 6.95
CA LEU A 29 0.22 0.12 5.52
C LEU A 29 1.57 -0.35 4.94
N VAL A 30 2.67 -0.12 5.66
CA VAL A 30 4.01 -0.57 5.25
C VAL A 30 4.07 -2.09 5.22
N ASN A 31 3.54 -2.77 6.24
CA ASN A 31 3.47 -4.23 6.27
C ASN A 31 2.68 -4.79 5.07
N ASP A 32 1.50 -4.24 4.80
CA ASP A 32 0.66 -4.69 3.70
C ASP A 32 1.33 -4.49 2.34
N SER A 33 2.01 -3.35 2.18
CA SER A 33 2.76 -3.01 0.97
C SER A 33 3.95 -3.93 0.75
N ILE A 34 4.76 -4.19 1.78
CA ILE A 34 5.93 -5.07 1.69
C ILE A 34 5.51 -6.45 1.21
N ILE A 35 4.50 -7.05 1.85
CA ILE A 35 4.13 -8.42 1.50
C ILE A 35 3.46 -8.47 0.12
N LEU A 36 2.73 -7.44 -0.30
CA LEU A 36 2.23 -7.34 -1.67
C LEU A 36 3.37 -7.27 -2.70
N VAL A 37 4.38 -6.44 -2.46
CA VAL A 37 5.56 -6.35 -3.33
C VAL A 37 6.28 -7.70 -3.38
N SER A 38 6.44 -8.39 -2.25
CA SER A 38 7.05 -9.72 -2.21
C SER A 38 6.25 -10.77 -3.00
N ALA A 39 4.91 -10.73 -2.92
CA ALA A 39 4.05 -11.63 -3.70
C ALA A 39 4.21 -11.38 -5.21
N VAL A 40 4.19 -10.11 -5.62
CA VAL A 40 4.44 -9.72 -7.02
C VAL A 40 5.83 -10.16 -7.46
N GLN A 41 6.86 -9.96 -6.63
CA GLN A 41 8.23 -10.37 -6.96
C GLN A 41 8.35 -11.88 -7.14
N ARG A 42 7.66 -12.69 -6.32
CA ARG A 42 7.62 -14.15 -6.48
C ARG A 42 7.07 -14.56 -7.86
N HIS A 43 5.94 -13.98 -8.29
CA HIS A 43 5.41 -14.22 -9.64
C HIS A 43 6.38 -13.77 -10.74
N ARG A 44 7.11 -12.66 -10.53
CA ARG A 44 8.15 -12.20 -11.47
C ARG A 44 9.32 -13.18 -11.57
N ASP A 45 9.70 -13.79 -10.46
CA ASP A 45 10.78 -14.78 -10.39
C ASP A 45 10.37 -16.12 -11.05
N GLU A 46 9.08 -16.43 -11.07
CA GLU A 46 8.48 -17.53 -11.83
C GLU A 46 8.40 -17.26 -13.35
N GLY A 47 8.80 -16.06 -13.78
CA GLY A 47 8.88 -15.67 -15.19
C GLY A 47 7.64 -14.95 -15.72
N GLU A 48 6.67 -14.64 -14.88
CA GLU A 48 5.48 -13.91 -15.31
C GLU A 48 5.82 -12.49 -15.79
N PRO A 49 5.14 -12.00 -16.85
CA PRO A 49 5.26 -10.62 -17.26
C PRO A 49 4.74 -9.71 -16.14
N LEU A 50 5.28 -8.49 -16.07
CA LEU A 50 5.01 -7.57 -14.95
C LEU A 50 3.52 -7.35 -14.68
N MET A 51 2.69 -7.21 -15.72
CA MET A 51 1.27 -6.94 -15.54
C MET A 51 0.53 -8.13 -14.90
N ASP A 52 0.85 -9.34 -15.32
CA ASP A 52 0.22 -10.55 -14.80
C ASP A 52 0.66 -10.81 -13.36
N ALA A 53 1.95 -10.63 -13.07
CA ALA A 53 2.48 -10.72 -11.71
C ALA A 53 1.83 -9.71 -10.75
N LEU A 54 1.54 -8.49 -11.23
CA LEU A 54 0.83 -7.47 -10.46
C LEU A 54 -0.61 -7.88 -10.16
N LEU A 55 -1.31 -8.45 -11.14
CA LEU A 55 -2.69 -8.91 -10.99
C LEU A 55 -2.78 -10.11 -10.04
N HIS A 56 -1.97 -11.14 -10.25
CA HIS A 56 -1.95 -12.33 -9.40
C HIS A 56 -1.52 -11.99 -7.97
N GLY A 57 -0.44 -11.22 -7.81
CA GLY A 57 0.01 -10.76 -6.49
C GLY A 57 -1.06 -9.96 -5.75
N ALA A 58 -1.79 -9.07 -6.43
CA ALA A 58 -2.89 -8.33 -5.81
C ALA A 58 -4.07 -9.23 -5.41
N GLN A 59 -4.43 -10.22 -6.25
CA GLN A 59 -5.51 -11.16 -5.97
C GLN A 59 -5.20 -12.07 -4.76
N GLU A 60 -3.96 -12.57 -4.66
CA GLU A 60 -3.52 -13.38 -3.52
C GLU A 60 -3.61 -12.61 -2.20
N ARG A 61 -3.31 -11.30 -2.23
CA ARG A 61 -3.22 -10.45 -1.04
C ARG A 61 -4.52 -9.78 -0.66
N LEU A 62 -5.50 -9.71 -1.57
CA LEU A 62 -6.81 -9.13 -1.30
C LEU A 62 -7.47 -9.75 -0.06
N ARG A 63 -7.56 -11.08 0.01
CA ARG A 63 -8.24 -11.76 1.13
C ARG A 63 -7.50 -11.56 2.47
N PRO A 64 -6.18 -11.81 2.59
CA PRO A 64 -5.47 -11.59 3.85
C PRO A 64 -5.56 -10.15 4.36
N VAL A 65 -5.33 -9.14 3.51
CA VAL A 65 -5.32 -7.73 3.93
C VAL A 65 -6.69 -7.28 4.42
N LEU A 66 -7.77 -7.72 3.77
CA LEU A 66 -9.13 -7.46 4.22
C LEU A 66 -9.42 -8.14 5.57
N MET A 67 -9.01 -9.39 5.75
CA MET A 67 -9.26 -10.13 7.01
C MET A 67 -8.56 -9.48 8.20
N THR A 68 -7.29 -9.08 8.04
CA THR A 68 -6.54 -8.39 9.10
C THR A 68 -7.21 -7.06 9.44
N SER A 69 -7.54 -6.26 8.43
CA SER A 69 -8.20 -4.97 8.63
C SER A 69 -9.56 -5.10 9.31
N MET A 70 -10.38 -6.05 8.86
CA MET A 70 -11.68 -6.35 9.49
C MET A 70 -11.51 -6.81 10.94
N THR A 71 -10.53 -7.66 11.23
CA THR A 71 -10.28 -8.13 12.60
C THR A 71 -9.95 -6.97 13.53
N THR A 72 -9.07 -6.06 13.10
CA THR A 72 -8.72 -4.88 13.90
C THR A 72 -9.90 -3.92 14.04
N ILE A 73 -10.64 -3.67 12.95
CA ILE A 73 -11.84 -2.82 13.00
C ILE A 73 -12.83 -3.38 14.02
N VAL A 74 -13.19 -4.65 13.92
CA VAL A 74 -14.13 -5.32 14.83
C VAL A 74 -13.60 -5.29 16.26
N GLY A 75 -12.31 -5.56 16.48
CA GLY A 75 -11.70 -5.54 17.82
C GLY A 75 -11.68 -4.16 18.47
N VAL A 76 -11.54 -3.09 17.69
CA VAL A 76 -11.47 -1.71 18.18
C VAL A 76 -12.85 -1.04 18.24
N THR A 77 -13.82 -1.54 17.47
CA THR A 77 -15.18 -0.97 17.38
C THR A 77 -15.88 -0.76 18.74
N PRO A 78 -15.80 -1.68 19.73
CA PRO A 78 -16.46 -1.48 21.03
C PRO A 78 -16.03 -0.19 21.74
N ILE A 79 -14.76 0.21 21.59
CA ILE A 79 -14.20 1.44 22.20
C ILE A 79 -14.90 2.69 21.66
N LEU A 80 -15.37 2.67 20.41
CA LEU A 80 -16.09 3.80 19.80
C LEU A 80 -17.43 4.09 20.51
N PHE A 81 -18.05 3.08 21.09
CA PHE A 81 -19.37 3.18 21.71
C PHE A 81 -19.32 3.30 23.23
N GLU A 82 -18.12 3.31 23.82
CA GLU A 82 -17.97 3.39 25.26
C GLU A 82 -17.97 4.85 25.76
N GLY A 83 -18.90 5.17 26.67
CA GLY A 83 -19.13 6.54 27.14
C GLY A 83 -18.35 6.96 28.40
N SER A 84 -17.47 6.10 28.93
CA SER A 84 -16.74 6.41 30.16
C SER A 84 -15.74 7.56 29.97
N LEU A 85 -15.43 8.30 31.04
CA LEU A 85 -14.51 9.44 30.97
C LEU A 85 -13.10 9.02 30.50
N GLN A 86 -12.67 7.82 30.89
CA GLN A 86 -11.40 7.24 30.41
C GLN A 86 -11.47 6.85 28.93
N ALA A 87 -12.61 6.32 28.45
CA ALA A 87 -12.78 5.96 27.05
C ALA A 87 -12.73 7.18 26.13
N GLN A 88 -13.22 8.35 26.56
CA GLN A 88 -13.17 9.59 25.76
C GLN A 88 -11.75 10.03 25.38
N LEU A 89 -10.74 9.67 26.18
CA LEU A 89 -9.34 9.93 25.85
C LEU A 89 -8.82 9.00 24.73
N VAL A 90 -9.31 7.76 24.69
CA VAL A 90 -8.87 6.71 23.76
C VAL A 90 -9.74 6.66 22.50
N GLN A 91 -10.96 7.22 22.54
CA GLN A 91 -11.87 7.31 21.41
C GLN A 91 -11.24 7.93 20.15
N PRO A 92 -10.50 9.06 20.20
CA PRO A 92 -9.81 9.61 19.03
C PRO A 92 -8.78 8.64 18.40
N LEU A 93 -8.13 7.80 19.21
CA LEU A 93 -7.25 6.74 18.73
C LEU A 93 -8.05 5.64 18.03
N ALA A 94 -9.14 5.19 18.63
CA ALA A 94 -10.01 4.17 18.06
C ALA A 94 -10.65 4.62 16.74
N ILE A 95 -11.16 5.86 16.68
CA ILE A 95 -11.73 6.47 15.47
C ILE A 95 -10.68 6.51 14.36
N THR A 96 -9.45 6.93 14.68
CA THR A 96 -8.36 6.95 13.72
C THR A 96 -8.11 5.57 13.15
N LEU A 97 -7.97 4.55 13.99
CA LEU A 97 -7.69 3.18 13.56
C LEU A 97 -8.82 2.62 12.69
N VAL A 98 -10.06 2.70 13.14
CA VAL A 98 -11.21 2.11 12.44
C VAL A 98 -11.39 2.72 11.06
N PHE A 99 -11.44 4.06 10.97
CA PHE A 99 -11.64 4.72 9.68
C PHE A 99 -10.39 4.75 8.81
N GLY A 100 -9.21 4.77 9.44
CA GLY A 100 -7.94 4.64 8.73
C GLY A 100 -7.81 3.28 8.05
N LEU A 101 -8.08 2.19 8.79
CA LEU A 101 -8.05 0.83 8.27
C LEU A 101 -9.19 0.54 7.29
N ALA A 102 -10.35 1.19 7.43
CA ALA A 102 -11.42 1.02 6.45
C ALA A 102 -11.00 1.50 5.04
N LEU A 103 -10.16 2.53 4.94
CA LEU A 103 -9.67 3.05 3.67
C LEU A 103 -8.30 2.52 3.24
N ALA A 104 -7.56 1.86 4.14
CA ALA A 104 -6.19 1.44 3.86
C ALA A 104 -6.08 0.29 2.82
N PRO A 105 -6.80 -0.83 2.94
CA PRO A 105 -6.71 -1.95 1.99
C PRO A 105 -6.95 -1.58 0.53
N PRO A 106 -8.06 -0.90 0.16
CA PRO A 106 -8.29 -0.55 -1.24
C PRO A 106 -7.23 0.43 -1.75
N LEU A 107 -6.74 1.32 -0.87
CA LEU A 107 -5.65 2.23 -1.23
C LEU A 107 -4.37 1.45 -1.53
N VAL A 108 -3.92 0.56 -0.63
CA VAL A 108 -2.67 -0.20 -0.80
C VAL A 108 -2.74 -1.13 -2.01
N LEU A 109 -3.84 -1.89 -2.15
CA LEU A 109 -4.02 -2.88 -3.22
C LEU A 109 -4.10 -2.24 -4.62
N VAL A 110 -4.44 -0.96 -4.73
CA VAL A 110 -4.44 -0.25 -6.02
C VAL A 110 -3.17 0.58 -6.18
N TYR A 111 -2.80 1.37 -5.18
CA TYR A 111 -1.69 2.30 -5.25
C TYR A 111 -0.35 1.60 -5.45
N VAL A 112 -0.08 0.52 -4.71
CA VAL A 112 1.21 -0.19 -4.78
C VAL A 112 1.42 -0.83 -6.16
N PRO A 113 0.45 -1.55 -6.75
CA PRO A 113 0.59 -2.04 -8.11
C PRO A 113 0.74 -0.94 -9.16
N CYS A 114 0.01 0.16 -9.04
CA CYS A 114 0.15 1.31 -9.95
C CYS A 114 1.56 1.89 -9.92
N VAL A 115 2.15 2.08 -8.73
CA VAL A 115 3.53 2.57 -8.60
C VAL A 115 4.53 1.60 -9.23
N MET A 116 4.34 0.29 -9.01
CA MET A 116 5.21 -0.73 -9.62
C MET A 116 5.07 -0.78 -11.15
N ALA A 117 3.86 -0.62 -11.69
CA ALA A 117 3.63 -0.56 -13.13
C ALA A 117 4.36 0.65 -13.77
N ILE A 118 4.24 1.83 -13.16
CA ILE A 118 4.94 3.05 -13.61
C ILE A 118 6.47 2.84 -13.57
N GLY A 119 6.99 2.23 -12.50
CA GLY A 119 8.41 1.89 -12.41
C GLY A 119 8.85 0.93 -13.52
N GLY A 120 8.01 -0.04 -13.86
CA GLY A 120 8.20 -0.94 -14.98
C GLY A 120 8.30 -0.21 -16.33
N ASP A 121 7.36 0.68 -16.61
CA ASP A 121 7.32 1.47 -17.84
C ASP A 121 8.52 2.41 -17.98
N LEU A 122 8.91 3.07 -16.88
CA LEU A 122 10.08 3.94 -16.84
C LEU A 122 11.38 3.15 -17.11
N SER A 123 11.48 1.92 -16.60
CA SER A 123 12.62 1.03 -16.86
C SER A 123 12.68 0.56 -18.32
N ARG A 124 11.52 0.36 -18.97
CA ARG A 124 11.44 0.05 -20.41
C ARG A 124 11.86 1.24 -21.25
N TRP A 125 11.36 2.44 -20.92
CA TRP A 125 11.69 3.65 -21.66
C TRP A 125 13.17 3.99 -21.59
N SER A 126 13.80 3.86 -20.42
CA SER A 126 15.24 4.09 -20.27
C SER A 126 16.10 3.08 -21.03
N ARG A 127 15.69 1.80 -21.11
CA ARG A 127 16.34 0.79 -21.95
C ARG A 127 16.26 1.12 -23.44
N VAL A 128 15.09 1.52 -23.93
CA VAL A 128 14.90 1.92 -25.34
C VAL A 128 15.73 3.16 -25.68
N ARG A 129 15.80 4.15 -24.78
CA ARG A 129 16.65 5.34 -24.97
C ARG A 129 18.14 5.03 -24.94
N ARG A 130 18.59 4.08 -24.10
CA ARG A 130 19.99 3.62 -24.09
C ARG A 130 20.36 2.86 -25.37
N ALA A 131 19.48 1.97 -25.85
CA ALA A 131 19.70 1.25 -27.10
C ALA A 131 19.82 2.20 -28.32
N ARG A 132 19.05 3.30 -28.33
CA ARG A 132 19.14 4.33 -29.38
C ARG A 132 20.39 5.22 -29.29
N ARG A 133 21.12 5.23 -28.17
CA ARG A 133 22.36 6.00 -28.00
C ARG A 133 23.61 5.28 -28.50
N GLN A 134 23.51 4.03 -28.95
CA GLN A 134 24.67 3.27 -29.45
C GLN A 134 24.45 2.76 -30.89
N PRO A 135 24.50 3.63 -31.93
CA PRO A 135 24.29 3.20 -33.31
C PRO A 135 25.54 2.79 -34.09
N ASP A 136 26.78 3.03 -33.66
CA ASP A 136 27.95 2.72 -34.51
C ASP A 136 29.19 2.32 -33.69
N ALA A 137 29.39 1.02 -33.53
CA ALA A 137 30.71 0.43 -33.58
C ALA A 137 30.69 -0.51 -34.79
N ARG A 138 30.93 0.04 -35.98
CA ARG A 138 31.05 -0.73 -37.22
C ARG A 138 32.14 -1.78 -37.05
N PRO A 139 31.97 -3.01 -37.55
CA PRO A 139 33.06 -3.96 -37.61
C PRO A 139 34.15 -3.37 -38.51
N ALA A 140 35.32 -3.11 -37.95
CA ALA A 140 36.52 -2.89 -38.74
C ALA A 140 36.70 -4.13 -39.61
N SER A 141 36.46 -3.94 -40.89
CA SER A 141 36.56 -4.93 -41.94
C SER A 141 37.94 -5.58 -41.96
N LEU A 142 37.92 -6.91 -42.08
CA LEU A 142 38.87 -7.71 -42.83
C LEU A 142 39.42 -6.92 -44.04
N THR A 143 40.69 -6.50 -43.99
CA THR A 143 41.57 -6.28 -45.15
C THR A 143 42.95 -5.94 -44.63
N GLY A 144 43.94 -6.78 -44.95
CA GLY A 144 45.37 -6.56 -44.68
C GLY A 144 46.09 -7.85 -44.37
#